data_AF-A0A1X0IMK3-F1
#
_entry.id   AF-A0A1X0IMK3-F1
#
_cell.length_a   1.000
_cell.length_b   1.000
_cell.length_c   1.000
_cell.angle_alpha   90.00
_cell.angle_beta   90.00
_cell.angle_gamma   90.00
#
_symmetry.space_group_name_H-M   'P 1'
#
loop_
_entity.id
_entity.type
_entity.pdbx_description
1 polymer ?
#
loop_
_entity_poly.entity_id
_entity_poly.type
_entity_poly.pdbx_seq_one_letter_code
_entity_poly.pdbx_strand_id
1 'polypeptide(L)'
;MLPGMPIPASAEQSADSGGFSISHTVAPPTISVLTAPYGESTVQSRHQPARERWWDFTRPRLHWVSVDGDGDYIVEPEGKYFTPMSRQALTRRIDELIASDVKAVRAARGLD
;
A
#
# COMPACT_ATOMS: atom_id res chain seq x y z
N MET A 1 -4.68 19.72 -1.31
CA MET A 1 -4.95 18.32 -0.91
C MET A 1 -5.27 17.57 -2.20
N LEU A 2 -4.37 16.70 -2.68
CA LEU A 2 -4.61 15.88 -3.87
C LEU A 2 -5.45 14.65 -3.45
N PRO A 3 -6.48 14.25 -4.22
CA PRO A 3 -7.30 13.08 -3.91
C PRO A 3 -6.51 11.78 -4.12
N GLY A 4 -6.71 10.78 -3.24
CA GLY A 4 -6.06 9.47 -3.31
C GLY A 4 -6.56 8.60 -4.46
N MET A 5 -5.71 7.70 -4.96
CA MET A 5 -6.04 6.79 -6.07
C MET A 5 -6.64 5.48 -5.54
N PRO A 6 -7.74 4.96 -6.12
CA PRO A 6 -8.34 3.70 -5.69
C PRO A 6 -7.50 2.47 -6.10
N ILE A 7 -7.55 1.38 -5.33
CA ILE A 7 -6.91 0.10 -5.68
C ILE A 7 -7.76 -0.65 -6.73
N PRO A 8 -7.21 -1.11 -7.87
CA PRO A 8 -7.97 -1.88 -8.85
C PRO A 8 -8.28 -3.30 -8.34
N ALA A 9 -9.56 -3.67 -8.31
CA ALA A 9 -10.00 -5.04 -8.10
C ALA A 9 -10.10 -5.77 -9.46
N SER A 10 -9.52 -6.97 -9.57
CA SER A 10 -9.58 -7.80 -10.78
C SER A 10 -11.04 -8.13 -11.13
N ALA A 11 -11.51 -7.66 -12.27
CA ALA A 11 -12.89 -7.88 -12.72
C ALA A 11 -13.01 -9.16 -13.57
N GLU A 12 -13.76 -10.15 -13.09
CA GLU A 12 -14.22 -11.27 -13.92
C GLU A 12 -15.41 -10.81 -14.78
N GLN A 13 -15.25 -10.94 -16.11
CA GLN A 13 -16.27 -10.59 -17.09
C GLN A 13 -17.23 -11.76 -17.33
N SER A 14 -18.53 -11.47 -17.33
CA SER A 14 -19.51 -12.28 -18.06
C SER A 14 -20.58 -11.35 -18.66
N ALA A 15 -20.89 -11.57 -19.94
CA ALA A 15 -21.82 -10.78 -20.74
C ALA A 15 -23.10 -11.58 -21.03
N ASP A 16 -24.28 -10.95 -20.99
CA ASP A 16 -25.26 -10.85 -22.09
C ASP A 16 -26.67 -10.40 -21.62
N SER A 17 -27.39 -9.81 -22.58
CA SER A 17 -28.84 -9.65 -22.76
C SER A 17 -29.43 -8.25 -22.57
N GLY A 18 -29.98 -7.75 -23.68
CA GLY A 18 -30.46 -6.38 -23.88
C GLY A 18 -31.89 -6.07 -23.42
N GLY A 19 -32.08 -4.78 -23.15
CA GLY A 19 -33.36 -4.09 -22.92
C GLY A 19 -33.09 -2.58 -22.84
N PHE A 20 -33.78 -1.76 -23.65
CA PHE A 20 -33.56 -0.32 -23.66
C PHE A 20 -34.14 0.31 -22.38
N SER A 21 -33.26 0.76 -21.48
CA SER A 21 -33.57 1.48 -20.25
C SER A 21 -32.95 2.87 -20.31
N ILE A 22 -33.68 3.90 -19.86
CA ILE A 22 -33.15 5.26 -19.72
C ILE A 22 -32.11 5.24 -18.60
N SER A 23 -30.84 5.04 -18.94
CA SER A 23 -29.74 5.12 -17.99
C SER A 23 -29.39 6.59 -17.75
N HIS A 24 -29.67 7.09 -16.55
CA HIS A 24 -29.00 8.27 -16.02
C HIS A 24 -27.50 7.95 -15.92
N THR A 25 -26.72 8.41 -16.90
CA THR A 25 -25.26 8.24 -16.91
C THR A 25 -24.67 9.15 -15.84
N VAL A 26 -24.73 8.70 -14.58
CA VAL A 26 -23.70 9.09 -13.62
C VAL A 26 -22.41 8.57 -14.24
N ALA A 27 -21.50 9.47 -14.64
CA ALA A 27 -20.16 9.06 -15.05
C ALA A 27 -19.69 8.06 -13.98
N PRO A 28 -19.39 6.79 -14.33
CA PRO A 28 -18.87 5.86 -13.35
C PRO A 28 -17.69 6.56 -12.68
N PRO A 29 -17.54 6.49 -11.35
CA PRO A 29 -16.41 7.10 -10.69
C PRO A 29 -15.18 6.65 -11.47
N THR A 30 -14.43 7.59 -12.04
CA THR A 30 -13.28 7.26 -12.88
C THR A 30 -12.34 6.43 -12.03
N ILE A 31 -12.43 5.11 -12.15
CA ILE A 31 -11.51 4.18 -11.52
C ILE A 31 -10.21 4.45 -12.24
N SER A 32 -9.35 5.23 -11.61
CA SER A 32 -7.99 5.46 -12.11
C SER A 32 -7.24 4.16 -11.86
N VAL A 33 -7.29 3.27 -12.84
CA VAL A 33 -6.49 2.06 -12.85
C VAL A 33 -5.04 2.49 -13.07
N LEU A 34 -4.12 1.97 -12.25
CA LEU A 34 -2.68 2.07 -12.51
C LEU A 34 -2.37 1.37 -13.83
N THR A 35 -2.27 2.14 -14.92
CA THR A 35 -1.97 1.63 -16.28
C THR A 35 -0.48 1.74 -16.62
N ALA A 36 0.28 2.55 -15.88
CA ALA A 36 1.72 2.66 -16.01
C ALA A 36 2.43 1.46 -15.35
N PRO A 37 3.62 1.06 -15.82
CA PRO A 37 4.45 0.08 -15.13
C PRO A 37 4.70 0.52 -13.69
N TYR A 38 4.49 -0.40 -12.75
CA TYR A 38 4.68 -0.14 -11.34
C TYR A 38 5.37 -1.31 -10.65
N GLY A 39 6.13 -0.99 -9.60
CA GLY A 39 6.77 -1.94 -8.71
C GLY A 39 6.10 -1.94 -7.35
N GLU A 40 5.71 -3.11 -6.86
CA GLU A 40 5.23 -3.28 -5.49
C GLU A 40 6.38 -3.61 -4.55
N SER A 41 6.33 -3.05 -3.35
CA SER A 41 7.32 -3.34 -2.32
C SER A 41 6.68 -3.37 -0.93
N THR A 42 7.20 -4.24 -0.09
CA THR A 42 6.78 -4.36 1.31
C THR A 42 8.00 -4.53 2.19
N VAL A 43 8.05 -3.79 3.29
CA VAL A 43 9.09 -3.94 4.32
C VAL A 43 8.45 -4.13 5.69
N GLN A 44 9.07 -5.01 6.47
CA GLN A 44 8.75 -5.23 7.87
C GLN A 44 10.07 -5.45 8.61
N SER A 45 10.35 -4.58 9.58
CA SER A 45 11.48 -4.78 10.48
C SER A 45 11.19 -5.91 11.46
N ARG A 46 12.20 -6.72 11.79
CA ARG A 46 12.11 -7.74 12.85
C ARG A 46 13.33 -7.72 13.78
N HIS A 47 13.10 -7.45 15.05
CA HIS A 47 14.09 -7.59 16.12
C HIS A 47 14.24 -9.04 16.64
N GLN A 48 13.26 -9.91 16.38
CA GLN A 48 13.30 -11.33 16.73
C GLN A 48 13.57 -12.18 15.49
N PRO A 49 14.28 -13.31 15.62
CA PRO A 49 14.40 -14.28 14.54
C PRO A 49 13.01 -14.65 14.05
N ALA A 50 12.80 -14.56 12.73
CA ALA A 50 11.58 -14.99 12.08
C ALA A 50 11.40 -16.50 12.32
N ARG A 51 10.57 -16.87 13.32
CA ARG A 51 10.23 -18.28 13.59
C ARG A 51 9.55 -18.93 12.38
N GLU A 52 8.87 -18.12 11.59
CA GLU A 52 8.28 -18.47 10.31
C GLU A 52 8.81 -17.54 9.23
N ARG A 53 9.00 -18.08 8.02
CA ARG A 53 9.44 -17.31 6.84
C ARG A 53 8.36 -16.31 6.33
N TRP A 54 7.19 -16.30 6.95
CA TRP A 54 6.01 -15.52 6.58
C TRP A 54 5.91 -14.19 7.32
N TRP A 55 5.07 -13.29 6.80
CA TRP A 55 4.85 -11.94 7.35
C TRP A 55 4.11 -12.03 8.68
N ASP A 56 4.56 -11.25 9.66
CA ASP A 56 3.90 -11.17 10.96
C ASP A 56 2.83 -10.09 10.83
N PHE A 57 1.58 -10.48 10.59
CA PHE A 57 0.47 -9.54 10.40
C PHE A 57 0.15 -8.75 11.67
N THR A 58 0.69 -9.13 12.83
CA THR A 58 0.52 -8.39 14.08
C THR A 58 1.53 -7.26 14.24
N ARG A 59 2.58 -7.22 13.41
CA ARG A 59 3.62 -6.19 13.44
C ARG A 59 3.41 -5.12 12.38
N PRO A 60 3.83 -3.88 12.66
CA PRO A 60 3.88 -2.83 11.65
C PRO A 60 4.61 -3.29 10.39
N ARG A 61 4.02 -2.99 9.24
CA ARG A 61 4.62 -3.19 7.91
C ARG A 61 4.31 -1.96 7.07
N LEU A 62 5.19 -1.68 6.13
CA LEU A 62 5.00 -0.63 5.16
C LEU A 62 4.92 -1.24 3.77
N HIS A 63 3.82 -0.99 3.08
CA HIS A 63 3.57 -1.43 1.72
C HIS A 63 3.38 -0.21 0.82
N TRP A 64 4.09 -0.17 -0.30
CA TRP A 64 4.02 0.93 -1.25
C TRP A 64 4.18 0.42 -2.68
N VAL A 65 3.74 1.27 -3.61
CA VAL A 65 3.89 1.10 -5.05
C VAL A 65 4.75 2.24 -5.58
N SER A 66 5.72 1.91 -6.43
CA SER A 66 6.50 2.89 -7.19
C SER A 66 6.01 2.86 -8.63
N VAL A 67 5.47 3.97 -9.11
CA VAL A 67 4.96 4.12 -10.48
C VAL A 67 6.02 4.84 -11.31
N ASP A 68 6.44 4.23 -12.41
CA ASP A 68 7.47 4.82 -13.27
C ASP A 68 7.00 6.17 -13.84
N GLY A 69 7.84 7.18 -13.71
CA GLY A 69 7.55 8.56 -14.13
C GLY A 69 6.57 9.35 -13.25
N ASP A 70 5.98 8.77 -12.20
CA ASP A 70 4.92 9.40 -11.40
C ASP A 70 5.25 9.47 -9.90
N GLY A 71 5.87 8.44 -9.33
CA GLY A 71 6.43 8.49 -7.97
C GLY A 71 6.01 7.35 -7.05
N ASP A 72 6.20 7.56 -5.74
CA ASP A 72 5.96 6.54 -4.72
C ASP A 72 4.61 6.77 -4.03
N TYR A 73 3.86 5.70 -3.81
CA TYR A 73 2.51 5.70 -3.27
C TYR A 73 2.38 4.68 -2.14
N ILE A 74 1.97 5.12 -0.95
CA ILE A 74 1.72 4.20 0.17
C ILE A 74 0.32 3.61 0.08
N VAL A 75 0.17 2.34 0.41
CA VAL A 75 -1.13 1.70 0.62
C VAL A 75 -1.66 2.06 2.00
N GLU A 76 -2.87 2.64 2.06
CA GLU A 76 -3.53 2.91 3.34
C GLU A 76 -3.85 1.60 4.10
N PRO A 77 -3.93 1.62 5.45
CA PRO A 77 -4.18 0.41 6.24
C PRO A 77 -5.44 -0.36 5.84
N GLU A 78 -6.47 0.34 5.37
CA GLU A 78 -7.72 -0.26 4.89
C GLU A 78 -7.62 -0.80 3.45
N GLY A 79 -6.50 -0.59 2.76
CA GLY A 79 -6.28 -1.06 1.39
C GLY A 79 -7.25 -0.47 0.37
N LYS A 80 -7.83 0.70 0.64
CA LYS A 80 -8.81 1.33 -0.26
C LYS A 80 -8.16 2.32 -1.22
N TYR A 81 -7.11 3.00 -0.76
CA TYR A 81 -6.48 4.07 -1.51
C TYR A 81 -4.95 4.03 -1.41
N PHE A 82 -4.34 4.55 -2.47
CA PHE A 82 -2.94 4.92 -2.56
C PHE A 82 -2.80 6.41 -2.28
N THR A 83 -1.92 6.74 -1.34
CA THR A 83 -1.61 8.12 -0.99
C THR A 83 -0.21 8.47 -1.51
N PRO A 84 -0.07 9.51 -2.36
CA PRO A 84 1.23 9.94 -2.85
C PRO A 84 2.19 10.25 -1.69
N MET A 85 3.46 9.87 -1.86
CA MET A 85 4.49 10.08 -0.86
C MET A 85 5.79 10.50 -1.51
N SER A 86 6.48 11.48 -0.90
CA SER A 86 7.83 11.79 -1.33
C SER A 86 8.80 10.68 -0.94
N ARG A 87 9.86 10.50 -1.73
CA ARG A 87 10.98 9.59 -1.40
C ARG A 87 11.48 9.79 0.03
N GLN A 88 11.62 11.04 0.46
CA GLN A 88 12.08 11.40 1.80
C GLN A 88 11.11 10.93 2.90
N ALA A 89 9.80 11.09 2.68
CA ALA A 89 8.79 10.63 3.62
C ALA A 89 8.75 9.09 3.69
N LEU A 90 8.93 8.41 2.56
CA LEU A 90 9.07 6.95 2.51
C LEU A 90 10.29 6.48 3.30
N THR A 91 11.47 7.05 3.06
CA THR A 91 12.70 6.75 3.80
C THR A 91 12.51 6.94 5.30
N ARG A 92 11.93 8.08 5.71
CA ARG A 92 11.66 8.35 7.12
C ARG A 92 10.77 7.28 7.77
N ARG A 93 9.71 6.82 7.09
CA ARG A 93 8.83 5.77 7.63
C ARG A 93 9.55 4.43 7.76
N ILE A 94 10.45 4.10 6.84
CA ILE A 94 11.31 2.91 6.93
C ILE A 94 12.24 3.03 8.13
N ASP A 95 12.89 4.18 8.31
CA ASP A 95 13.77 4.44 9.46
C ASP A 95 13.01 4.35 10.78
N GLU A 96 11.77 4.84 10.85
CA GLU A 96 10.91 4.73 12.03
C GLU A 96 10.59 3.26 12.38
N LEU A 97 10.32 2.40 11.37
CA LEU A 97 10.14 0.96 11.58
C LEU A 97 11.40 0.30 12.16
N ILE A 98 12.57 0.64 11.61
CA ILE A 98 13.87 0.11 12.06
C ILE A 98 14.17 0.61 13.47
N ALA A 99 13.99 1.90 13.74
CA ALA A 99 14.29 2.51 15.03
C ALA A 99 13.43 1.93 16.16
N SER A 100 12.15 1.67 15.90
CA SER A 100 11.24 0.99 16.84
C SER A 100 11.79 -0.39 17.24
N ASP A 101 12.27 -1.15 16.26
CA ASP A 101 12.85 -2.47 16.51
C ASP A 101 14.20 -2.41 17.19
N VAL A 102 15.07 -1.47 16.83
CA VAL A 102 16.35 -1.25 17.52
C VAL A 102 16.10 -0.91 18.99
N LYS A 103 15.09 -0.09 19.30
CA LYS A 103 14.68 0.19 20.67
C LYS A 103 14.25 -1.10 21.39
N ALA A 104 13.45 -1.95 20.76
CA ALA A 104 13.06 -3.24 21.34
C ALA A 104 14.27 -4.15 21.62
N VAL A 105 15.29 -4.18 20.74
CA VAL A 105 16.55 -4.91 20.97
C VAL A 105 17.30 -4.34 22.17
N ARG A 106 17.40 -3.00 22.29
CA ARG A 106 18.09 -2.34 23.40
C ARG A 106 17.42 -2.61 24.73
N ALA A 107 16.09 -2.48 24.78
CA ALA A 107 15.28 -2.82 25.95
C ALA A 107 15.52 -4.28 26.40
N ALA A 108 15.49 -5.24 25.46
CA ALA A 108 15.73 -6.66 25.77
C ALA A 108 17.15 -6.95 26.28
N ARG A 109 18.11 -6.06 26.02
CA ARG A 109 19.50 -6.14 26.49
C ARG A 109 19.77 -5.28 27.74
N GLY A 110 18.77 -4.55 28.25
CA GLY A 110 18.94 -3.63 29.38
C GLY A 110 19.79 -2.39 29.05
N LEU A 111 19.74 -1.92 27.79
CA LEU A 111 20.53 -0.78 27.28
C LEU A 111 19.68 0.48 27.03
N ASP A 112 18.54 0.58 27.70
CA ASP A 112 17.59 1.69 27.63
C ASP A 112 17.86 2.74 28.70
#